data_AF-D3T6Z7-F1
#
_entry.id   AF-D3T6Z7-F1
#
_cell.length_a   1.000
_cell.length_b   1.000
_cell.length_c   1.000
_cell.angle_alpha   90.00
_cell.angle_beta   90.00
_cell.angle_gamma   90.00
#
_symmetry.space_group_name_H-M   'P 1'
#
loop_
_entity.id
_entity.type
_entity.pdbx_description
1 polymer ?
#
loop_
_entity_poly.entity_id
_entity_poly.type
_entity_poly.pdbx_seq_one_letter_code
_entity_poly.pdbx_strand_id
1 'polypeptide(L)'
;MYSVSEKLTNICKKYNIALVYLFGSQKENALKLLKEEKVVIDDPLTDIDVGIVFLENIEFMKDRYKIYANFKYVYDKYNEEVLEKY
;
A
#
# COMPACT_ATOMS: atom_id res chain seq x y z
N MET A 1 -16.57 -6.67 4.33
CA MET A 1 -15.24 -6.59 3.68
C MET A 1 -14.59 -5.33 4.23
N TYR A 2 -13.36 -5.40 4.76
CA TYR A 2 -12.68 -4.21 5.32
C TYR A 2 -12.21 -3.27 4.20
N SER A 3 -12.28 -1.95 4.44
CA SER A 3 -11.81 -0.93 3.51
C SER A 3 -10.28 -0.98 3.32
N VAL A 4 -9.75 -0.37 2.26
CA VAL A 4 -8.28 -0.33 2.01
C VAL A 4 -7.56 0.23 3.23
N SER A 5 -8.08 1.35 3.71
CA SER A 5 -7.51 2.13 4.79
C SER A 5 -7.51 1.33 6.09
N GLU A 6 -8.51 0.49 6.33
CA GLU A 6 -8.57 -0.36 7.51
C GLU A 6 -7.57 -1.52 7.45
N LYS A 7 -7.40 -2.15 6.28
CA LYS A 7 -6.35 -3.18 6.09
C LYS A 7 -4.96 -2.57 6.30
N LEU A 8 -4.70 -1.40 5.72
CA LEU A 8 -3.43 -0.69 5.88
C LEU A 8 -3.18 -0.31 7.35
N THR A 9 -4.21 0.16 8.05
CA THR A 9 -4.16 0.47 9.48
C THR A 9 -3.81 -0.78 10.31
N ASN A 10 -4.41 -1.93 9.98
CA ASN A 10 -4.13 -3.19 10.68
C ASN A 10 -2.71 -3.69 10.44
N ILE A 11 -2.18 -3.52 9.22
CA ILE A 11 -0.77 -3.79 8.91
C ILE A 11 0.13 -2.88 9.75
N CYS A 12 -0.17 -1.58 9.82
CA CYS A 12 0.62 -0.62 10.59
C CYS A 12 0.70 -1.00 12.08
N LYS A 13 -0.46 -1.34 12.68
CA LYS A 13 -0.53 -1.80 14.07
C LYS A 13 0.25 -3.10 14.29
N LYS A 14 0.12 -4.06 13.37
CA LYS A 14 0.78 -5.38 13.48
C LYS A 14 2.30 -5.29 13.48
N TYR A 15 2.87 -4.34 12.74
CA TYR A 15 4.31 -4.22 12.52
C TYR A 15 4.95 -3.01 13.23
N ASN A 16 4.23 -2.38 14.18
CA ASN A 16 4.71 -1.20 14.92
C ASN A 16 5.22 -0.08 13.98
N ILE A 17 4.45 0.19 12.92
CA ILE A 17 4.75 1.25 11.95
C ILE A 17 4.28 2.60 12.53
N ALA A 18 5.20 3.55 12.61
CA ALA A 18 4.95 4.92 13.06
C ALA A 18 4.32 5.79 11.97
N LEU A 19 4.81 5.64 10.73
CA LEU A 19 4.42 6.47 9.60
C LEU A 19 4.47 5.67 8.30
N VAL A 20 3.45 5.89 7.47
CA VAL A 20 3.45 5.50 6.05
C VAL A 20 3.23 6.77 5.23
N TYR A 21 4.03 7.00 4.20
CA TYR A 21 3.86 8.13 3.30
C TYR A 21 4.04 7.71 1.85
N LEU A 22 3.25 8.32 0.97
CA LEU A 22 3.30 8.11 -0.47
C LEU A 22 4.23 9.14 -1.10
N PHE A 23 5.12 8.69 -1.97
CA PHE A 23 6.01 9.57 -2.74
C PHE A 23 6.13 9.07 -4.18
N GLY A 24 7.03 9.66 -4.97
CA GLY A 24 7.21 9.29 -6.37
C GLY A 24 6.17 9.89 -7.31
N SER A 25 6.18 9.41 -8.56
CA SER A 25 5.37 9.93 -9.67
C SER A 25 3.89 9.59 -9.57
N GLN A 26 3.53 8.51 -8.86
CA GLN A 26 2.16 8.01 -8.73
C GLN A 26 1.51 8.31 -7.37
N LYS A 27 2.09 9.16 -6.52
CA LYS A 27 1.62 9.40 -5.15
C LYS A 27 0.15 9.86 -5.06
N GLU A 28 -0.31 10.72 -5.97
CA GLU A 28 -1.70 11.18 -6.00
C GLU A 28 -2.66 10.05 -6.36
N ASN A 29 -2.29 9.22 -7.32
CA ASN A 29 -3.06 8.07 -7.76
C ASN A 29 -3.13 7.01 -6.65
N ALA A 30 -2.01 6.74 -5.97
CA ALA A 30 -1.98 5.87 -4.80
C ALA A 30 -2.89 6.38 -3.67
N LEU A 31 -2.94 7.70 -3.43
CA LEU A 31 -3.84 8.27 -2.43
C LEU A 31 -5.31 8.08 -2.81
N LYS A 32 -5.66 8.23 -4.09
CA LYS A 32 -7.01 7.95 -4.59
C LYS A 32 -7.39 6.48 -4.39
N LEU A 33 -6.47 5.55 -4.67
CA LEU A 33 -6.69 4.12 -4.41
C LEU A 33 -6.99 3.85 -2.93
N LEU A 34 -6.25 4.47 -2.00
CA LEU A 34 -6.50 4.33 -0.56
C LEU A 34 -7.88 4.85 -0.11
N LYS A 35 -8.42 5.83 -0.86
CA LYS A 35 -9.76 6.40 -0.68
C LYS A 35 -10.84 5.66 -1.45
N GLU A 36 -10.50 4.57 -2.13
CA GLU A 36 -11.42 3.79 -2.96
C GLU A 36 -12.02 4.61 -4.12
N GLU A 37 -11.31 5.65 -4.55
CA GLU A 37 -11.64 6.44 -5.73
C GLU A 37 -11.18 5.73 -7.01
N LYS A 38 -11.85 6.01 -8.13
CA LYS A 38 -11.41 5.49 -9.44
C LYS A 38 -10.12 6.16 -9.89
N VAL A 39 -9.21 5.34 -10.42
CA VAL A 39 -7.92 5.78 -10.96
C VAL A 39 -7.74 5.18 -12.35
N VAL A 40 -7.20 5.96 -13.27
CA VAL A 40 -6.80 5.47 -14.60
C VAL A 40 -5.29 5.32 -14.56
N ILE A 41 -4.80 4.13 -14.90
CA ILE A 41 -3.37 3.82 -14.98
C ILE A 41 -3.02 3.72 -16.46
N ASP A 42 -2.36 4.75 -16.99
CA ASP A 42 -2.00 4.83 -18.41
C ASP A 42 -0.79 3.96 -18.76
N ASP A 43 0.17 3.83 -17.84
CA ASP A 43 1.34 2.97 -17.97
C ASP A 43 1.18 1.76 -17.03
N PRO A 44 0.92 0.55 -17.55
CA PRO A 44 0.72 -0.64 -16.73
C PRO A 44 2.00 -1.12 -16.02
N LEU A 45 3.17 -0.60 -16.40
CA LEU A 45 4.44 -0.90 -15.75
C LEU A 45 4.80 0.11 -14.65
N THR A 46 3.97 1.12 -14.43
CA THR A 46 4.21 2.11 -13.38
C THR A 46 4.04 1.49 -11.99
N ASP A 47 4.84 1.96 -11.05
CA ASP A 47 4.86 1.51 -9.66
C ASP A 47 4.40 2.62 -8.69
N ILE A 48 4.11 2.20 -7.45
CA ILE A 48 3.75 3.08 -6.34
C ILE A 48 4.90 3.05 -5.33
N ASP A 49 5.49 4.21 -5.08
CA ASP A 49 6.51 4.36 -4.05
C ASP A 49 5.88 4.66 -2.68
N VAL A 50 6.28 3.86 -1.68
CA VAL A 50 5.77 3.96 -0.31
C VAL A 50 6.94 3.98 0.66
N GLY A 51 6.98 5.01 1.51
CA GLY A 51 7.94 5.15 2.60
C GLY A 51 7.33 4.66 3.90
N ILE A 52 8.08 3.89 4.67
CA ILE A 52 7.62 3.29 5.93
C ILE A 52 8.64 3.59 7.03
N VAL A 53 8.17 4.13 8.15
CA VAL A 53 8.97 4.35 9.35
C VAL A 53 8.47 3.41 10.44
N PHE A 54 9.35 2.57 10.95
CA PHE A 54 9.05 1.65 12.05
C PHE A 54 9.45 2.27 13.39
N LEU A 55 8.68 1.97 14.45
CA LEU A 55 9.04 2.31 15.82
C LEU A 55 10.20 1.45 16.34
N GLU A 56 10.41 0.30 15.72
CA GLU A 56 11.48 -0.65 16.03
C GLU A 56 12.46 -0.74 14.86
N ASN A 57 13.70 -1.14 15.14
CA ASN A 57 14.69 -1.35 14.09
C ASN A 57 14.27 -2.55 13.22
N ILE A 58 14.09 -2.29 11.93
CA ILE A 58 13.67 -3.28 10.94
C ILE A 58 14.63 -4.49 10.86
N GLU A 59 15.91 -4.32 11.24
CA GLU A 59 16.88 -5.39 11.25
C GLU A 59 16.50 -6.55 12.19
N PHE A 60 15.72 -6.28 13.24
CA PHE A 60 15.26 -7.29 14.19
C PHE A 60 13.95 -7.98 13.78
N MET A 61 13.30 -7.51 12.72
CA MET A 61 12.05 -8.10 12.24
C MET A 61 12.36 -9.35 11.40
N LYS A 62 12.15 -10.55 11.96
CA LYS A 62 12.47 -11.82 11.27
C LYS A 62 11.74 -12.01 9.94
N ASP A 63 10.53 -11.47 9.83
CA ASP A 63 9.64 -11.68 8.69
C ASP A 63 9.45 -10.42 7.81
N ARG A 64 10.53 -9.65 7.55
CA ARG A 64 10.46 -8.43 6.72
C ARG A 64 9.74 -8.64 5.39
N TYR A 65 9.98 -9.77 4.74
CA TYR A 65 9.36 -10.11 3.46
C TYR A 65 7.83 -10.19 3.53
N LYS A 66 7.26 -10.56 4.69
CA LYS A 66 5.80 -10.55 4.90
C LYS A 66 5.25 -9.13 4.96
N ILE A 67 6.04 -8.17 5.43
CA ILE A 67 5.67 -6.75 5.43
C ILE A 67 5.51 -6.28 3.99
N TYR A 68 6.53 -6.50 3.14
CA TYR A 68 6.48 -6.16 1.73
C TYR A 68 5.31 -6.85 1.00
N ALA A 69 5.10 -8.14 1.23
CA ALA A 69 3.99 -8.88 0.63
C ALA A 69 2.63 -8.33 1.04
N ASN A 70 2.45 -7.95 2.31
CA ASN A 70 1.18 -7.39 2.79
C ASN A 70 0.89 -6.01 2.17
N PHE A 71 1.90 -5.15 2.04
CA PHE A 71 1.74 -3.87 1.36
C PHE A 71 1.43 -4.07 -0.13
N LYS A 72 2.18 -4.95 -0.81
CA LYS A 72 1.92 -5.29 -2.21
C LYS A 72 0.50 -5.81 -2.42
N TYR A 73 0.03 -6.73 -1.58
CA TYR A 73 -1.35 -7.25 -1.65
C TYR A 73 -2.41 -6.14 -1.50
N VAL A 74 -2.17 -5.16 -0.63
CA VAL A 74 -3.07 -4.01 -0.44
C VAL A 74 -3.09 -3.09 -1.64
N TYR A 75 -2.07 -3.01 -2.48
CA TYR A 75 -2.13 -2.21 -3.72
C TYR A 75 -2.59 -3.03 -4.93
N ASP A 76 -2.13 -4.28 -5.06
CA ASP A 76 -2.47 -5.17 -6.18
C ASP A 76 -3.98 -5.48 -6.23
N LYS A 77 -4.59 -5.81 -5.08
CA LYS A 77 -6.02 -6.12 -5.04
C LYS A 77 -6.90 -4.97 -5.54
N TYR A 78 -6.45 -3.73 -5.34
CA TYR A 78 -7.20 -2.56 -5.79
C TYR A 78 -6.90 -2.23 -7.25
N ASN A 79 -5.70 -2.56 -7.76
CA ASN A 79 -5.46 -2.52 -9.20
C ASN A 79 -6.37 -3.52 -9.93
N GLU A 80 -6.51 -4.76 -9.45
CA GLU A 80 -7.41 -5.76 -10.05
C GLU A 80 -8.88 -5.32 -10.00
N GLU A 81 -9.39 -4.87 -8.85
CA GLU A 81 -10.79 -4.42 -8.71
C GLU A 81 -11.11 -3.15 -9.54
N VAL A 82 -10.11 -2.32 -9.83
CA VAL A 82 -10.25 -1.13 -10.71
C VAL A 82 -10.20 -1.51 -12.18
N LEU A 83 -9.37 -2.50 -12.56
CA LEU A 83 -9.22 -2.97 -13.94
C LEU A 83 -10.35 -3.91 -14.39
N GLU A 84 -10.92 -4.74 -13.51
CA GLU A 84 -12.04 -5.64 -13.83
C GLU A 84 -13.39 -4.91 -14.03
N LYS A 85 -13.45 -3.59 -13.82
CA LYS A 85 -14.66 -2.77 -14.04
C LYS A 85 -14.75 -2.15 -15.45
N TYR A 86 -13.90 -2.58 -16.36
CA TYR A 86 -13.88 -2.24 -17.79
C TYR A 86 -13.92 -3.53 -18.62
#